data_AF-A0A2S7RTR6-F1
#
_entry.id   AF-A0A2S7RTR6-F1
#
_cell.length_a   1.000
_cell.length_b   1.000
_cell.length_c   1.000
_cell.angle_alpha   90.00
_cell.angle_beta   90.00
_cell.angle_gamma   90.00
#
_symmetry.space_group_name_H-M   'P 1'
#
loop_
_entity.id
_entity.type
_entity.pdbx_description
1 polymer ?
#
loop_
_entity_poly.entity_id
_entity_poly.type
_entity_poly.pdbx_seq_one_letter_code
_entity_poly.pdbx_strand_id
1 'polypeptide(L)'
;MGTVEKQRKLQDLEEQFYQNKRQIHRQQEEIDHQLVNFRKETGQLVQKIMYLTKNDHWDNRQFYHQMEAIDRNLIHTAQNYARQLEEKEQELTRSYRKEIERIHETNY
;
A
#
# COMPACT_ATOMS: atom_id res chain seq x y z
N MET A 1 12.36 -22.45 -32.07
CA MET A 1 12.32 -22.77 -30.62
C MET A 1 11.16 -23.71 -30.38
N GLY A 2 11.35 -24.77 -29.60
CA GLY A 2 10.33 -25.81 -29.42
C GLY A 2 9.10 -25.29 -28.67
N THR A 3 7.93 -25.84 -28.99
CA THR A 3 6.64 -25.53 -28.32
C THR A 3 6.72 -25.65 -26.79
N VAL A 4 7.55 -26.57 -26.27
CA VAL A 4 7.78 -26.82 -24.84
C VAL A 4 8.51 -25.64 -24.15
N GLU A 5 9.53 -25.06 -24.76
CA GLU A 5 10.26 -23.92 -24.18
C GLU A 5 9.37 -22.67 -24.09
N LYS A 6 8.51 -22.47 -25.09
CA LYS A 6 7.52 -21.39 -25.10
C LYS A 6 6.50 -21.55 -23.98
N GLN A 7 5.97 -22.76 -23.83
CA GLN A 7 4.97 -23.07 -22.81
C GLN A 7 5.53 -22.88 -21.40
N ARG A 8 6.79 -23.29 -21.17
CA ARG A 8 7.49 -23.06 -19.91
C ARG A 8 7.70 -21.57 -19.61
N LYS A 9 8.15 -20.78 -20.60
CA LYS A 9 8.30 -19.32 -20.45
C LYS A 9 6.98 -18.63 -20.10
N LEU A 10 5.87 -19.04 -20.70
CA LEU A 10 4.55 -18.48 -20.39
C LEU A 10 4.12 -18.83 -18.97
N GLN A 11 4.34 -20.07 -18.53
CA GLN A 11 4.04 -20.49 -17.15
C GLN A 11 4.86 -19.71 -16.13
N ASP A 12 6.18 -19.59 -16.34
CA ASP A 12 7.05 -18.84 -15.44
C ASP A 12 6.63 -17.36 -15.35
N LEU A 13 6.28 -16.75 -16.50
CA LEU A 13 5.82 -15.37 -16.57
C LEU A 13 4.48 -15.17 -15.84
N GLU A 14 3.53 -16.08 -16.03
CA GLU A 14 2.22 -16.04 -15.36
C GLU A 14 2.36 -16.22 -13.85
N GLU A 15 3.20 -17.16 -13.41
CA GLU A 15 3.46 -17.36 -11.99
C GLU A 15 4.06 -16.11 -11.34
N GLN A 16 5.08 -15.52 -11.95
CA GLN A 16 5.69 -14.28 -11.47
C GLN A 16 4.69 -13.13 -11.42
N PHE A 17 3.84 -12.98 -12.44
CA PHE A 17 2.81 -11.95 -12.47
C PHE A 17 1.86 -12.06 -11.27
N TYR A 18 1.31 -13.26 -11.02
CA TYR A 18 0.39 -13.46 -9.89
C TYR A 18 1.08 -13.36 -8.53
N GLN A 19 2.34 -13.81 -8.41
CA GLN A 19 3.12 -13.63 -7.19
C GLN A 19 3.31 -12.14 -6.86
N ASN A 20 3.71 -11.33 -7.84
CA ASN A 20 3.89 -9.89 -7.70
C ASN A 20 2.56 -9.18 -7.38
N LYS A 21 1.48 -9.57 -8.05
CA LYS A 21 0.14 -9.01 -7.77
C LYS A 21 -0.31 -9.30 -6.33
N ARG A 22 -0.14 -10.54 -5.85
CA ARG A 22 -0.42 -10.90 -4.45
C ARG A 22 0.45 -10.13 -3.45
N GLN A 23 1.70 -9.83 -3.80
CA GLN A 23 2.56 -9.00 -2.96
C GLN A 23 2.03 -7.57 -2.85
N ILE A 24 1.62 -6.95 -3.96
CA ILE A 24 1.04 -5.60 -3.96
C ILE A 24 -0.23 -5.54 -3.09
N HIS A 25 -1.14 -6.51 -3.24
CA HIS A 25 -2.35 -6.56 -2.40
C HIS A 25 -2.04 -6.71 -0.91
N ARG A 26 -1.09 -7.57 -0.54
CA ARG A 26 -0.65 -7.69 0.86
C ARG A 26 -0.10 -6.38 1.41
N GLN A 27 0.63 -5.61 0.60
CA GLN A 27 1.14 -4.30 1.01
C GLN A 27 0.03 -3.26 1.21
N GLN A 28 -1.04 -3.32 0.41
CA GLN A 28 -2.23 -2.47 0.60
C GLN A 28 -2.92 -2.80 1.92
N GLU A 29 -3.21 -4.08 2.15
CA GLU A 29 -3.86 -4.55 3.38
C GLU A 29 -3.02 -4.21 4.63
N GLU A 30 -1.71 -4.41 4.57
CA GLU A 30 -0.81 -4.13 5.68
C GLU A 30 -0.86 -2.64 6.09
N ILE A 31 -0.88 -1.72 5.14
CA ILE A 31 -0.94 -0.29 5.43
C ILE A 31 -2.28 0.12 6.00
N ASP A 32 -3.37 -0.41 5.46
CA ASP A 32 -4.71 -0.16 6.03
C ASP A 32 -4.78 -0.63 7.49
N HIS A 33 -4.24 -1.82 7.78
CA HIS A 33 -4.14 -2.32 9.15
C HIS A 33 -3.27 -1.43 10.04
N GLN A 34 -2.09 -1.02 9.57
CA GLN A 34 -1.19 -0.16 10.33
C GLN A 34 -1.83 1.21 10.64
N LEU A 35 -2.56 1.81 9.69
CA LEU A 35 -3.26 3.07 9.88
C LEU A 35 -4.36 2.97 10.92
N VAL A 36 -5.18 1.92 10.86
CA VAL A 36 -6.24 1.68 11.83
C VAL A 36 -5.66 1.51 13.23
N ASN A 37 -4.58 0.72 13.37
CA ASN A 37 -3.92 0.50 14.65
C ASN A 37 -3.30 1.79 15.19
N PHE A 38 -2.57 2.54 14.36
CA PHE A 38 -1.96 3.81 14.75
C PHE A 38 -3.01 4.81 15.25
N ARG A 39 -4.13 4.97 14.54
CA ARG A 39 -5.23 5.86 14.94
C ARG A 39 -5.86 5.45 16.27
N LYS A 40 -6.02 4.15 16.49
CA LYS A 40 -6.52 3.62 17.75
C LYS A 40 -5.57 3.92 18.91
N GLU A 41 -4.27 3.64 18.75
CA GLU A 41 -3.26 3.84 19.78
C GLU A 41 -3.06 5.32 20.11
N THR A 42 -2.97 6.17 19.09
CA THR A 42 -2.85 7.62 19.27
C THR A 42 -4.11 8.22 19.90
N GLY A 43 -5.30 7.79 19.50
CA GLY A 43 -6.55 8.20 20.14
C GLY A 43 -6.59 7.85 21.64
N GLN A 44 -6.14 6.65 22.01
CA GLN A 44 -6.01 6.24 23.40
C GLN A 44 -4.98 7.09 24.17
N LEU A 45 -3.85 7.43 23.54
CA LEU A 45 -2.83 8.28 24.14
C LEU A 45 -3.35 9.69 24.40
N VAL A 46 -4.07 10.29 23.44
CA VAL A 46 -4.72 11.60 23.60
C VAL A 46 -5.68 11.57 24.79
N GLN A 47 -6.53 10.55 24.90
CA GLN A 47 -7.46 10.41 26.03
C GLN A 47 -6.72 10.29 27.37
N LYS A 48 -5.61 9.54 27.43
CA LYS A 48 -4.79 9.43 28.65
C LYS A 48 -4.17 10.77 29.04
N ILE A 49 -3.62 11.52 28.08
CA ILE A 49 -3.04 12.84 28.32
C ILE A 49 -4.11 13.79 28.87
N MET A 50 -5.29 13.81 28.28
CA MET A 50 -6.42 14.62 28.79
C MET A 50 -6.78 14.25 30.22
N TYR A 51 -6.85 12.96 30.53
CA TYR A 51 -7.20 12.50 31.87
C TYR A 51 -6.16 12.91 32.91
N LEU A 52 -4.88 12.75 32.60
CA LEU A 52 -3.77 13.07 33.50
C LEU A 52 -3.64 14.57 33.74
N THR A 53 -3.91 15.38 32.73
CA THR A 53 -3.73 16.83 32.77
C THR A 53 -5.03 17.61 33.02
N LYS A 54 -6.11 16.92 33.38
CA LYS A 54 -7.46 17.51 33.55
C LYS A 54 -7.54 18.65 34.57
N ASN A 55 -6.62 18.67 35.53
CA ASN A 55 -6.56 19.67 36.60
C ASN A 55 -5.43 20.69 36.38
N ASP A 56 -4.65 20.53 35.32
CA ASP A 56 -3.53 21.42 35.00
C ASP A 56 -4.06 22.64 34.23
N HIS A 57 -3.55 23.83 34.57
CA HIS A 57 -3.85 25.06 33.83
C HIS A 57 -2.96 25.16 32.59
N TRP A 58 -3.17 24.29 31.60
CA TRP A 58 -2.46 24.34 30.32
C TRP A 58 -3.45 24.43 29.15
N ASP A 59 -3.04 25.15 28.10
CA ASP A 59 -3.83 25.28 26.88
C ASP A 59 -3.63 24.04 25.99
N ASN A 60 -4.64 23.17 25.95
CA ASN A 60 -4.62 21.95 25.15
C ASN A 60 -4.98 22.17 23.67
N ARG A 61 -5.36 23.38 23.26
CA ARG A 61 -5.76 23.66 21.87
C ARG A 61 -4.61 23.43 20.90
N GLN A 62 -3.40 23.89 21.24
CA GLN A 62 -2.22 23.66 20.41
C GLN A 62 -1.92 22.16 20.28
N PHE A 63 -2.09 21.39 21.35
CA PHE A 63 -1.92 19.95 21.33
C PHE A 63 -2.92 19.27 20.37
N TYR A 64 -4.21 19.61 20.44
CA TYR A 64 -5.19 19.06 19.49
C TYR A 64 -4.90 19.45 18.04
N HIS A 65 -4.56 20.72 17.79
CA HIS A 65 -4.21 21.16 16.45
C HIS A 65 -3.01 20.42 15.88
N GLN A 66 -2.00 20.13 16.69
CA GLN A 66 -0.85 19.32 16.29
C GLN A 66 -1.26 17.87 16.02
N MET A 67 -2.07 17.26 16.89
CA MET A 67 -2.55 15.88 16.69
C MET A 67 -3.39 15.74 15.42
N GLU A 68 -4.28 16.69 15.13
CA GLU A 68 -5.04 16.71 13.89
C GLU A 68 -4.15 16.91 12.66
N ALA A 69 -3.12 17.76 12.75
CA ALA A 69 -2.17 17.95 11.66
C ALA A 69 -1.38 16.67 11.36
N ILE A 70 -0.98 15.94 12.41
CA ILE A 70 -0.33 14.63 12.29
C ILE A 70 -1.27 13.62 11.62
N ASP A 71 -2.53 13.50 12.06
CA ASP A 71 -3.49 12.57 11.45
C ASP A 71 -3.73 12.90 9.97
N ARG A 72 -3.91 14.18 9.62
CA ARG A 72 -4.07 14.60 8.21
C ARG A 72 -2.84 14.23 7.36
N ASN A 73 -1.63 14.49 7.84
CA ASN A 73 -0.40 14.16 7.13
C ASN A 73 -0.24 12.64 6.95
N LEU A 74 -0.64 11.86 7.96
CA LEU A 74 -0.58 10.40 7.90
C LEU A 74 -1.55 9.85 6.84
N ILE A 75 -2.81 10.29 6.84
CA ILE A 75 -3.80 9.90 5.82
C ILE A 75 -3.28 10.24 4.43
N HIS A 76 -2.77 11.45 4.24
CA HIS A 76 -2.27 11.90 2.95
C HIS A 76 -1.09 11.04 2.48
N THR A 77 -0.16 10.71 3.38
CA THR A 77 0.99 9.84 3.08
C THR A 77 0.53 8.44 2.68
N ALA A 78 -0.42 7.87 3.42
CA ALA A 78 -1.00 6.57 3.12
C ALA A 78 -1.70 6.54 1.76
N GLN A 79 -2.52 7.54 1.46
CA GLN A 79 -3.23 7.65 0.19
C GLN A 79 -2.25 7.77 -0.99
N ASN A 80 -1.18 8.54 -0.82
CA ASN A 80 -0.12 8.63 -1.83
C ASN A 80 0.55 7.28 -2.08
N TYR A 81 0.85 6.54 -1.01
CA TYR A 81 1.47 5.22 -1.16
C TYR A 81 0.51 4.20 -1.79
N ALA A 82 -0.77 4.19 -1.39
CA ALA A 82 -1.79 3.34 -2.01
C ALA A 82 -1.89 3.61 -3.52
N ARG A 83 -1.86 4.88 -3.93
CA ARG A 83 -1.82 5.28 -5.35
C ARG A 83 -0.57 4.75 -6.06
N GLN A 84 0.60 4.83 -5.44
CA GLN A 84 1.83 4.27 -6.03
C GLN A 84 1.75 2.75 -6.22
N LEU A 85 1.10 2.03 -5.31
CA LEU A 85 0.85 0.61 -5.45
C LEU A 85 -0.12 0.30 -6.59
N GLU A 86 -1.18 1.08 -6.76
CA GLU A 86 -2.09 0.95 -7.90
C GLU A 86 -1.38 1.21 -9.24
N GLU A 87 -0.57 2.27 -9.32
CA GLU A 87 0.24 2.59 -10.50
C GLU A 87 1.19 1.43 -10.84
N LYS A 88 1.83 0.84 -9.82
CA LYS A 88 2.71 -0.32 -9.97
C LYS A 88 1.96 -1.56 -10.45
N GLU A 89 0.75 -1.80 -9.96
CA GLU A 89 -0.10 -2.91 -10.43
C GLU A 89 -0.49 -2.72 -11.90
N GLN A 90 -0.84 -1.49 -12.29
CA GLN A 90 -1.17 -1.16 -13.67
C GLN A 90 0.04 -1.36 -14.60
N GLU A 91 1.22 -0.90 -14.20
CA GLU A 91 2.46 -1.09 -14.95
C GLU A 91 2.82 -2.58 -15.08
N LEU A 92 2.71 -3.34 -13.99
CA LEU A 92 2.92 -4.78 -13.98
C LEU A 92 1.98 -5.48 -14.98
N THR A 93 0.69 -5.12 -14.97
CA THR A 93 -0.31 -5.67 -15.89
C THR A 93 -0.02 -5.33 -17.35
N ARG A 94 0.38 -4.08 -17.64
CA ARG A 94 0.77 -3.65 -18.98
C ARG A 94 2.00 -4.41 -19.47
N SER A 95 2.99 -4.57 -18.61
CA SER A 95 4.25 -5.25 -18.94
C SER A 95 4.02 -6.73 -19.21
N TYR A 96 3.21 -7.39 -18.38
CA TYR A 96 2.80 -8.78 -18.58
C TYR A 96 2.10 -9.00 -19.93
N ARG A 97 1.14 -8.15 -20.29
CA ARG A 97 0.44 -8.23 -21.58
C ARG A 97 1.39 -8.08 -22.76
N LYS A 98 2.28 -7.07 -22.73
CA LYS A 98 3.29 -6.87 -23.78
C LYS A 98 4.21 -8.07 -23.94
N GLU A 99 4.60 -8.70 -22.83
CA GLU A 99 5.51 -9.84 -22.89
C GLU A 99 4.81 -11.10 -23.44
N ILE A 100 3.54 -11.32 -23.11
CA ILE A 100 2.73 -12.36 -23.77
C ILE A 100 2.64 -12.11 -25.28
N GLU A 101 2.31 -10.88 -25.69
CA GLU A 101 2.20 -10.50 -27.10
C GLU A 101 3.51 -10.77 -27.85
N ARG A 102 4.66 -10.37 -27.29
CA ARG A 102 5.98 -10.69 -27.86
C ARG A 102 6.23 -12.18 -28.01
N ILE A 103 5.95 -12.98 -26.97
CA ILE A 103 6.13 -14.44 -27.01
C ILE A 103 5.24 -15.07 -28.08
N HIS A 104 4.07 -14.49 -28.35
CA HIS A 104 3.20 -14.89 -29.44
C HIS A 104 3.73 -14.45 -30.82
N GLU A 105 4.19 -13.21 -30.96
CA GLU A 105 4.71 -12.61 -32.20
C GLU A 105 6.03 -13.22 -32.68
N THR A 106 6.88 -13.73 -31.78
CA THR A 106 8.19 -14.35 -32.13
C THR A 106 8.05 -15.70 -32.88
N ASN A 107 6.88 -15.98 -33.48
CA ASN A 107 6.57 -17.20 -34.23
C ASN A 107 5.97 -16.96 -35.63
N TYR A 108 6.08 -15.73 -36.17
CA TYR A 108 6.07 -15.50 -37.63
C TYR A 108 7.51 -15.29 -38.10
#